data_AF-D6M4N5-F1
#
_entry.id   AF-D6M4N5-F1
#
_cell.length_a   1.000
_cell.length_b   1.000
_cell.length_c   1.000
_cell.angle_alpha   90.00
_cell.angle_beta   90.00
_cell.angle_gamma   90.00
#
_symmetry.space_group_name_H-M   'P 1'
#
loop_
_entity.id
_entity.type
_entity.pdbx_description
1 polymer ?
#
loop_
_entity_poly.entity_id
_entity_poly.type
_entity_poly.pdbx_seq_one_letter_code
_entity_poly.pdbx_strand_id
1 'polypeptide(L)'
;MPRRGPGVRISIAPPVPVAPHRIEGGRVNPEYAAYAAAHPLFYDAPHHARTVLPALGDAGDYADALGTVPPGWEEARRGDWRSLAPAGAHIPPQGWKIHVSASLEAAPRLLATTARLCFDRRVPFKFVPTPTLLLLRNGKYADRAGSGKFLTLYPPRPADFEPLCRDLAAALDGEPGPYILSDLRLGAGPVHVRYGAFAPRFCPGPGGVPVPAVADPAGTLVPDPRGPVFAVPDWVTPPPFLAPHLAARAAAGADGIPYAIEGALHFSNGGGVYRAKDPRTGRRLVLKEARPHAGLAADGADAVARLAREADVLRRLAGLDCVPAVHEDLTGGEHRFLVMDFVPGTTLNTLFARRFPLSRSAPGEAELAEHAAWAERTHRLVADAVAAVHARGVVMGDLHMSNVMVSEDGQRVVLLDFEAASALSEARRPSVANPAFAAPGDRVGQAVDTYALACLRLALYLPLTTLLGLDRGYAARLADAIAETFPVPRASLDAAVREITGPQAPPAARAEPPPPPRPPSRLRAPSRPRRRPSPP
;
A
#
# COMPACT_ATOMS: atom_id res chain seq x y z
N MET A 1 -34.19 -31.95 -22.11
CA MET A 1 -33.61 -32.11 -20.75
C MET A 1 -32.35 -31.26 -20.63
N PRO A 2 -32.34 -30.19 -19.82
CA PRO A 2 -31.16 -29.33 -19.72
C PRO A 2 -30.11 -30.02 -18.83
N ARG A 3 -28.92 -30.25 -19.39
CA ARG A 3 -27.77 -30.81 -18.67
C ARG A 3 -27.29 -29.79 -17.63
N ARG A 4 -27.43 -30.15 -16.35
CA ARG A 4 -26.83 -29.40 -15.22
C ARG A 4 -25.31 -29.46 -15.35
N GLY A 5 -24.66 -28.31 -15.59
CA GLY A 5 -23.21 -28.17 -15.50
C GLY A 5 -22.71 -28.38 -14.07
N PRO A 6 -21.43 -28.77 -13.86
CA PRO A 6 -20.92 -29.08 -12.54
C PRO A 6 -20.82 -27.79 -11.71
N GLY A 7 -21.63 -27.72 -10.66
CA GLY A 7 -21.49 -26.69 -9.63
C GLY A 7 -20.26 -26.91 -8.78
N VAL A 8 -19.61 -25.81 -8.41
CA VAL A 8 -18.55 -25.84 -7.40
C VAL A 8 -19.24 -25.89 -6.03
N ARG A 9 -19.22 -27.07 -5.38
CA ARG A 9 -19.34 -27.10 -3.91
C ARG A 9 -18.07 -26.49 -3.34
N ILE A 10 -18.16 -25.72 -2.26
CA ILE A 10 -16.99 -25.28 -1.50
C ILE A 10 -16.30 -26.55 -0.97
N SER A 11 -15.36 -27.09 -1.73
CA SER A 11 -14.45 -28.12 -1.25
C SER A 11 -13.34 -27.42 -0.48
N ILE A 12 -13.21 -27.82 0.78
CA ILE A 12 -12.22 -27.35 1.74
C ILE A 12 -10.86 -27.93 1.31
N ALA A 13 -10.24 -27.34 0.28
CA ALA A 13 -8.89 -27.72 -0.13
C ALA A 13 -7.82 -26.93 0.66
N PRO A 14 -6.66 -27.55 0.97
CA PRO A 14 -5.57 -26.96 1.75
C PRO A 14 -4.86 -25.81 1.00
N PRO A 15 -4.07 -24.97 1.68
CA PRO A 15 -3.34 -23.88 1.04
C PRO A 15 -2.37 -24.43 -0.02
N VAL A 16 -2.42 -23.86 -1.21
CA VAL A 16 -1.40 -24.06 -2.25
C VAL A 16 -0.27 -23.08 -1.96
N PRO A 17 1.01 -23.53 -1.91
CA PRO A 17 2.14 -22.65 -1.69
C PRO A 17 2.25 -21.60 -2.81
N VAL A 18 2.46 -20.35 -2.43
CA VAL A 18 2.74 -19.24 -3.36
C VAL A 18 4.09 -19.51 -4.01
N ALA A 19 4.11 -19.70 -5.33
CA ALA A 19 5.35 -19.82 -6.08
C ALA A 19 6.06 -18.46 -6.12
N PRO A 20 7.38 -18.39 -5.93
CA PRO A 20 8.11 -17.13 -5.99
C PRO A 20 8.08 -16.58 -7.43
N HIS A 21 7.49 -15.40 -7.61
CA HIS A 21 7.60 -14.66 -8.87
C HIS A 21 9.06 -14.23 -9.07
N ARG A 22 9.65 -14.59 -10.22
CA ARG A 22 10.94 -14.03 -10.66
C ARG A 22 10.76 -12.55 -10.97
N ILE A 23 11.63 -11.73 -10.39
CA ILE A 23 11.65 -10.27 -10.47
C ILE A 23 12.39 -9.87 -11.74
N GLU A 24 11.69 -9.33 -12.74
CA GLU A 24 12.30 -8.42 -13.72
C GLU A 24 12.00 -6.98 -13.29
N GLY A 25 13.05 -6.24 -12.92
CA GLY A 25 12.98 -4.84 -12.49
C GLY A 25 12.75 -4.68 -10.99
N GLY A 26 13.70 -4.03 -10.30
CA GLY A 26 13.73 -3.85 -8.84
C GLY A 26 12.58 -3.01 -8.27
N ARG A 27 11.37 -3.54 -8.25
CA ARG A 27 10.25 -3.07 -7.43
C ARG A 27 10.03 -4.11 -6.34
N VAL A 28 10.08 -3.66 -5.08
CA VAL A 28 9.60 -4.45 -3.93
C VAL A 28 8.17 -4.88 -4.24
N ASN A 29 7.86 -6.17 -4.16
CA ASN A 29 6.48 -6.63 -4.33
C ASN A 29 5.63 -5.97 -3.23
N PRO A 30 4.67 -5.09 -3.56
CA PRO A 30 3.87 -4.36 -2.57
C PRO A 30 3.09 -5.28 -1.64
N GLU A 31 2.88 -6.54 -2.03
CA GLU A 31 2.27 -7.56 -1.18
C GLU A 31 3.05 -7.79 0.12
N TYR A 32 4.39 -7.71 0.12
CA TYR A 32 5.20 -7.92 1.34
C TYR A 32 4.99 -6.85 2.40
N ALA A 33 4.60 -5.63 2.01
CA ALA A 33 4.39 -4.54 2.95
C ALA A 33 3.29 -4.87 3.97
N ALA A 34 2.23 -5.57 3.55
CA ALA A 34 1.16 -5.99 4.44
C ALA A 34 1.63 -7.05 5.46
N TYR A 35 2.54 -7.94 5.07
CA TYR A 35 3.11 -8.96 5.97
C TYR A 35 4.13 -8.36 6.95
N ALA A 36 4.91 -7.38 6.50
CA ALA A 36 5.83 -6.64 7.36
C ALA A 36 5.08 -5.75 8.38
N ALA A 37 3.90 -5.24 8.02
CA ALA A 37 3.06 -4.46 8.92
C ALA A 37 2.31 -5.31 9.96
N ALA A 38 2.24 -6.64 9.80
CA ALA A 38 1.49 -7.52 10.68
C ALA A 38 2.18 -7.75 12.03
N HIS A 39 3.52 -7.70 12.08
CA HIS A 39 4.29 -7.86 13.31
C HIS A 39 5.57 -7.01 13.27
N PRO A 40 5.97 -6.34 14.38
CA PRO A 40 7.09 -5.40 14.38
C PRO A 40 8.47 -6.02 14.06
N LEU A 41 8.64 -7.32 14.29
CA LEU A 41 9.93 -8.01 14.14
C LEU A 41 9.95 -9.15 13.11
N PHE A 42 8.78 -9.62 12.65
CA PHE A 42 8.68 -10.82 11.82
C PHE A 42 7.67 -10.58 10.70
N TYR A 43 7.86 -11.26 9.57
CA TYR A 43 6.77 -11.39 8.60
C TYR A 43 5.67 -12.26 9.21
N ASP A 44 4.45 -11.75 9.23
CA ASP A 44 3.28 -12.53 9.62
C ASP A 44 2.12 -12.23 8.67
N ALA A 45 1.11 -13.08 8.66
CA ALA A 45 -0.06 -12.88 7.83
C ALA A 45 -0.89 -11.69 8.34
N PRO A 46 -1.44 -10.81 7.47
CA PRO A 46 -2.21 -9.64 7.90
C PRO A 46 -3.38 -9.96 8.84
N HIS A 47 -4.02 -11.12 8.69
CA HIS A 47 -5.11 -11.55 9.56
C HIS A 47 -4.67 -12.03 10.95
N HIS A 48 -3.37 -12.17 11.20
CA HIS A 48 -2.81 -12.34 12.55
C HIS A 48 -2.46 -11.01 13.21
N ALA A 49 -2.47 -9.90 12.48
CA ALA A 49 -2.17 -8.58 13.02
C ALA A 49 -3.16 -8.26 14.16
N ARG A 50 -2.64 -8.19 15.38
CA ARG A 50 -3.35 -7.58 16.51
C ARG A 50 -3.46 -6.07 16.25
N THR A 51 -4.37 -5.35 16.90
CA THR A 51 -4.55 -3.92 16.64
C THR A 51 -3.27 -3.16 17.03
N VAL A 52 -2.37 -2.93 16.05
CA VAL A 52 -1.07 -2.24 16.24
C VAL A 52 -1.09 -0.80 15.75
N LEU A 53 -2.20 -0.36 15.15
CA LEU A 53 -2.28 0.96 14.50
C LEU A 53 -2.92 1.98 15.44
N PRO A 54 -2.23 3.09 15.78
CA PRO A 54 -2.73 4.10 16.71
C PRO A 54 -4.11 4.67 16.34
N ALA A 55 -4.41 4.82 15.04
CA ALA A 55 -5.68 5.36 14.57
C ALA A 55 -6.90 4.46 14.85
N LEU A 56 -6.68 3.18 15.15
CA LEU A 56 -7.76 2.20 15.32
C LEU A 56 -8.04 1.85 16.79
N GLY A 57 -7.25 2.34 17.75
CA GLY A 57 -7.46 2.05 19.18
C GLY A 57 -7.56 0.53 19.46
N ASP A 58 -8.49 0.11 20.33
CA ASP A 58 -8.84 -1.29 20.57
C ASP A 58 -10.02 -1.75 19.68
N ALA A 59 -10.10 -1.26 18.44
CA ALA A 59 -11.20 -1.62 17.56
C ALA A 59 -11.19 -3.13 17.28
N GLY A 60 -12.25 -3.79 17.75
CA GLY A 60 -12.51 -5.22 17.55
C GLY A 60 -12.88 -5.56 16.10
N ASP A 61 -13.37 -6.78 15.90
CA ASP A 61 -13.87 -7.19 14.58
C ASP A 61 -15.27 -6.61 14.31
N TYR A 62 -15.70 -6.64 13.04
CA TYR A 62 -17.02 -6.13 12.66
C TYR A 62 -18.19 -7.08 13.01
N ALA A 63 -18.05 -7.96 14.01
CA ALA A 63 -19.10 -8.92 14.36
C ALA A 63 -20.39 -8.22 14.81
N ASP A 64 -20.30 -7.17 15.61
CA ASP A 64 -21.47 -6.41 16.07
C ASP A 64 -22.21 -5.74 14.90
N ALA A 65 -21.45 -5.20 13.94
CA ALA A 65 -22.00 -4.59 12.74
C ALA A 65 -22.66 -5.60 11.79
N LEU A 66 -22.12 -6.83 11.70
CA LEU A 66 -22.74 -7.92 10.95
C LEU A 66 -24.10 -8.31 11.55
N GLY A 67 -24.23 -8.24 12.87
CA GLY A 67 -25.41 -8.67 13.61
C GLY A 67 -25.60 -10.20 13.60
N THR A 68 -26.81 -10.65 13.94
CA THR A 68 -27.14 -12.08 14.00
C THR A 68 -27.27 -12.67 12.59
N VAL A 69 -26.44 -13.68 12.30
CA VAL A 69 -26.55 -14.46 11.06
C VAL A 69 -27.80 -15.35 11.13
N PRO A 70 -28.72 -15.29 10.14
CA PRO A 70 -29.93 -16.09 10.16
C PRO A 70 -29.66 -17.60 10.12
N PRO A 71 -30.57 -18.44 10.64
CA PRO A 71 -30.48 -19.89 10.51
C PRO A 71 -30.38 -20.33 9.04
N GLY A 72 -29.64 -21.41 8.79
CA GLY A 72 -29.45 -21.94 7.43
C GLY A 72 -28.41 -21.17 6.60
N TRP A 73 -27.51 -20.45 7.25
CA TRP A 73 -26.30 -19.88 6.66
C TRP A 73 -25.04 -20.58 7.21
N GLU A 74 -24.03 -20.70 6.37
CA GLU A 74 -22.71 -21.22 6.69
C GLU A 74 -21.70 -20.06 6.70
N GLU A 75 -20.77 -20.11 7.66
CA GLU A 75 -19.70 -19.12 7.80
C GLU A 75 -18.32 -19.79 7.63
N ALA A 76 -17.40 -19.10 6.96
CA ALA A 76 -15.99 -19.49 6.92
C ALA A 76 -15.07 -18.27 7.02
N ARG A 77 -13.95 -18.41 7.74
CA ARG A 77 -12.82 -17.46 7.71
C ARG A 77 -11.69 -18.06 6.89
N ARG A 78 -11.19 -17.30 5.90
CA ARG A 78 -10.05 -17.69 5.04
C ARG A 78 -9.19 -16.49 4.73
N GLY A 79 -7.95 -16.51 5.23
CA GLY A 79 -7.05 -15.36 5.15
C GLY A 79 -7.74 -14.11 5.69
N ASP A 80 -7.73 -13.04 4.90
CA ASP A 80 -8.21 -11.73 5.29
C ASP A 80 -9.74 -11.55 5.10
N TRP A 81 -10.48 -12.63 4.88
CA TRP A 81 -11.91 -12.58 4.55
C TRP A 81 -12.75 -13.47 5.47
N ARG A 82 -13.91 -12.94 5.87
CA ARG A 82 -15.03 -13.68 6.46
C ARG A 82 -16.11 -13.84 5.39
N SER A 83 -16.54 -15.07 5.14
CA SER A 83 -17.49 -15.42 4.06
C SER A 83 -18.76 -16.01 4.65
N LEU A 84 -19.90 -15.63 4.11
CA LEU A 84 -21.23 -16.10 4.47
C LEU A 84 -21.95 -16.58 3.21
N ALA A 85 -22.55 -17.76 3.28
CA ALA A 85 -23.37 -18.30 2.21
C ALA A 85 -24.59 -19.04 2.79
N PRO A 86 -25.75 -19.02 2.12
CA PRO A 86 -26.83 -19.92 2.49
C PRO A 86 -26.36 -21.39 2.42
N ALA A 87 -26.81 -22.22 3.36
CA ALA A 87 -26.44 -23.64 3.40
C ALA A 87 -26.80 -24.32 2.07
N GLY A 88 -25.84 -25.03 1.48
CA GLY A 88 -26.00 -25.67 0.18
C GLY A 88 -26.06 -24.72 -1.02
N ALA A 89 -25.72 -23.44 -0.87
CA ALA A 89 -25.71 -22.48 -1.97
C ALA A 89 -24.80 -22.96 -3.13
N HIS A 90 -25.32 -22.85 -4.34
CA HIS A 90 -24.55 -23.05 -5.56
C HIS A 90 -24.06 -21.69 -6.06
N ILE A 91 -22.75 -21.54 -6.12
CA ILE A 91 -22.09 -20.32 -6.61
C ILE A 91 -21.50 -20.66 -7.99
N PRO A 92 -21.85 -19.92 -9.06
CA PRO A 92 -21.26 -20.17 -10.37
C PRO A 92 -19.75 -19.92 -10.34
N PRO A 93 -18.95 -20.59 -11.19
CA PRO A 93 -17.49 -20.45 -11.14
C PRO A 93 -16.99 -19.06 -11.57
N GLN A 94 -17.80 -18.32 -12.32
CA GLN A 94 -17.56 -16.95 -12.76
C GLN A 94 -18.87 -16.21 -13.05
N GLY A 95 -18.79 -14.89 -13.16
CA GLY A 95 -19.89 -14.05 -13.56
C GLY A 95 -19.63 -12.60 -13.19
N TRP A 96 -20.71 -11.81 -13.19
CA TRP A 96 -20.70 -10.48 -12.60
C TRP A 96 -20.76 -10.58 -11.08
N LYS A 97 -19.75 -10.04 -10.40
CA LYS A 97 -19.72 -9.87 -8.95
C LYS A 97 -19.83 -8.40 -8.60
N ILE A 98 -20.37 -8.14 -7.41
CA ILE A 98 -20.55 -6.79 -6.88
C ILE A 98 -19.54 -6.59 -5.77
N HIS A 99 -18.85 -5.46 -5.77
CA HIS A 99 -17.99 -5.04 -4.68
C HIS A 99 -18.55 -3.77 -4.06
N VAL A 100 -18.46 -3.69 -2.74
CA VAL A 100 -18.76 -2.47 -2.01
C VAL A 100 -17.46 -1.99 -1.41
N SER A 101 -17.11 -0.74 -1.70
CA SER A 101 -15.99 -0.05 -1.07
C SER A 101 -16.43 0.62 0.24
N ALA A 102 -15.50 0.93 1.14
CA ALA A 102 -15.85 1.66 2.36
C ALA A 102 -14.67 2.47 2.87
N SER A 103 -14.95 3.65 3.43
CA SER A 103 -14.07 4.30 4.40
C SER A 103 -14.07 3.51 5.72
N LEU A 104 -13.06 3.74 6.58
CA LEU A 104 -13.00 3.09 7.89
C LEU A 104 -14.22 3.43 8.76
N GLU A 105 -14.68 4.68 8.71
CA GLU A 105 -15.82 5.17 9.47
C GLU A 105 -17.15 4.57 8.99
N ALA A 106 -17.33 4.44 7.67
CA ALA A 106 -18.59 3.95 7.10
C ALA A 106 -18.70 2.42 7.14
N ALA A 107 -17.58 1.69 7.23
CA ALA A 107 -17.55 0.23 7.12
C ALA A 107 -18.57 -0.51 8.00
N PRO A 108 -18.75 -0.19 9.30
CA PRO A 108 -19.77 -0.85 10.12
C PRO A 108 -21.19 -0.69 9.57
N ARG A 109 -21.59 0.52 9.15
CA ARG A 109 -22.94 0.79 8.64
C ARG A 109 -23.17 0.11 7.29
N LEU A 110 -22.19 0.19 6.39
CA LEU A 110 -22.24 -0.45 5.07
C LEU A 110 -22.34 -1.97 5.19
N LEU A 111 -21.62 -2.57 6.14
CA LEU A 111 -21.73 -4.00 6.42
C LEU A 111 -23.13 -4.34 6.89
N ALA A 112 -23.70 -3.61 7.86
CA ALA A 112 -25.02 -3.89 8.39
C ALA A 112 -26.10 -3.84 7.30
N THR A 113 -26.11 -2.78 6.49
CA THR A 113 -27.08 -2.60 5.39
C THR A 113 -26.92 -3.65 4.30
N THR A 114 -25.68 -3.89 3.85
CA THR A 114 -25.39 -4.87 2.80
C THR A 114 -25.70 -6.29 3.25
N ALA A 115 -25.36 -6.65 4.50
CA ALA A 115 -25.61 -7.97 5.06
C ALA A 115 -27.12 -8.26 5.14
N ARG A 116 -27.94 -7.31 5.58
CA ARG A 116 -29.41 -7.45 5.59
C ARG A 116 -29.96 -7.75 4.20
N LEU A 117 -29.57 -6.97 3.20
CA LEU A 117 -29.98 -7.20 1.80
C LEU A 117 -29.54 -8.59 1.30
N CYS A 118 -28.31 -9.01 1.63
CA CYS A 118 -27.82 -10.34 1.28
C CYS A 118 -28.59 -11.46 1.99
N PHE A 119 -28.95 -11.26 3.25
CA PHE A 119 -29.74 -12.22 4.02
C PHE A 119 -31.13 -12.40 3.43
N ASP A 120 -31.84 -11.30 3.15
CA ASP A 120 -33.18 -11.30 2.58
C ASP A 120 -33.21 -11.94 1.19
N ARG A 121 -32.20 -11.62 0.35
CA ARG A 121 -32.10 -12.11 -1.03
C ARG A 121 -31.34 -13.43 -1.17
N ARG A 122 -30.86 -14.01 -0.06
CA ARG A 122 -30.04 -15.24 -0.02
C ARG A 122 -28.80 -15.18 -0.92
N VAL A 123 -28.10 -14.05 -0.91
CA VAL A 123 -26.91 -13.80 -1.74
C VAL A 123 -25.64 -14.15 -0.94
N PRO A 124 -24.81 -15.09 -1.40
CA PRO A 124 -23.49 -15.33 -0.80
C PRO A 124 -22.60 -14.09 -0.89
N PHE A 125 -21.90 -13.78 0.19
CA PHE A 125 -20.99 -12.64 0.25
C PHE A 125 -19.81 -12.89 1.18
N LYS A 126 -18.79 -12.05 1.04
CA LYS A 126 -17.65 -12.01 1.97
C LYS A 126 -17.26 -10.58 2.24
N PHE A 127 -16.62 -10.35 3.38
CA PHE A 127 -16.16 -9.03 3.79
C PHE A 127 -14.86 -9.10 4.57
N VAL A 128 -14.18 -7.95 4.68
CA VAL A 128 -12.97 -7.80 5.49
C VAL A 128 -13.35 -7.72 6.97
N PRO A 129 -12.91 -8.63 7.84
CA PRO A 129 -13.51 -8.78 9.16
C PRO A 129 -13.07 -7.74 10.19
N THR A 130 -12.00 -6.98 9.97
CA THR A 130 -11.47 -6.02 10.95
C THR A 130 -11.10 -4.67 10.32
N PRO A 131 -11.16 -3.57 11.10
CA PRO A 131 -10.68 -2.25 10.65
C PRO A 131 -9.20 -2.26 10.25
N THR A 132 -8.35 -2.99 10.97
CA THR A 132 -6.91 -3.12 10.65
C THR A 132 -6.68 -3.69 9.26
N LEU A 133 -7.40 -4.76 8.91
CA LEU A 133 -7.30 -5.35 7.58
C LEU A 133 -7.83 -4.42 6.48
N LEU A 134 -8.90 -3.65 6.78
CA LEU A 134 -9.43 -2.68 5.83
C LEU A 134 -8.44 -1.53 5.59
N LEU A 135 -7.79 -1.04 6.65
CA LEU A 135 -6.74 -0.02 6.56
C LEU A 135 -5.57 -0.54 5.73
N LEU A 136 -5.03 -1.72 6.02
CA LEU A 136 -3.92 -2.32 5.27
C LEU A 136 -4.26 -2.51 3.78
N ARG A 137 -5.48 -2.96 3.47
CA ARG A 137 -5.96 -3.10 2.08
C ARG A 137 -6.12 -1.75 1.37
N ASN A 138 -6.30 -0.66 2.10
CA ASN A 138 -6.46 0.69 1.55
C ASN A 138 -5.26 1.61 1.80
N GLY A 139 -4.13 1.09 2.29
CA GLY A 139 -2.93 1.86 2.57
C GLY A 139 -2.28 2.48 1.33
N LYS A 140 -1.35 3.44 1.51
CA LYS A 140 -0.63 4.12 0.41
C LYS A 140 0.00 3.16 -0.60
N TYR A 141 0.64 2.10 -0.13
CA TYR A 141 1.32 1.10 -0.97
C TYR A 141 0.55 -0.21 -1.14
N ALA A 142 -0.75 -0.23 -0.80
CA ALA A 142 -1.59 -1.39 -1.01
C ALA A 142 -1.75 -1.71 -2.51
N ASP A 143 -2.05 -2.98 -2.82
CA ASP A 143 -2.36 -3.40 -4.19
C ASP A 143 -3.52 -2.58 -4.76
N ARG A 144 -3.25 -1.87 -5.87
CA ARG A 144 -4.19 -0.95 -6.50
C ARG A 144 -5.41 -1.65 -7.08
N ALA A 145 -5.32 -2.94 -7.42
CA ALA A 145 -6.44 -3.68 -8.01
C ALA A 145 -7.45 -4.14 -6.95
N GLY A 146 -6.95 -4.57 -5.79
CA GLY A 146 -7.74 -5.02 -4.64
C GLY A 146 -8.10 -3.91 -3.65
N SER A 147 -7.49 -2.73 -3.76
CA SER A 147 -7.68 -1.65 -2.80
C SER A 147 -9.11 -1.16 -2.72
N GLY A 148 -9.53 -0.79 -1.51
CA GLY A 148 -10.87 -0.30 -1.23
C GLY A 148 -11.97 -1.36 -1.18
N LYS A 149 -11.74 -2.58 -1.69
CA LYS A 149 -12.73 -3.67 -1.68
C LYS A 149 -13.01 -4.14 -0.25
N PHE A 150 -14.16 -3.73 0.29
CA PHE A 150 -14.59 -4.08 1.64
C PHE A 150 -15.51 -5.31 1.63
N LEU A 151 -16.57 -5.31 0.80
CA LEU A 151 -17.41 -6.48 0.57
C LEU A 151 -17.31 -7.00 -0.87
N THR A 152 -17.56 -8.29 -1.05
CA THR A 152 -17.77 -8.92 -2.37
C THR A 152 -19.00 -9.82 -2.31
N LEU A 153 -19.95 -9.60 -3.20
CA LEU A 153 -21.21 -10.34 -3.29
C LEU A 153 -21.24 -11.15 -4.59
N TYR A 154 -21.82 -12.33 -4.51
CA TYR A 154 -21.88 -13.31 -5.59
C TYR A 154 -23.34 -13.63 -5.93
N PRO A 155 -23.94 -12.91 -6.90
CA PRO A 155 -25.28 -13.21 -7.36
C PRO A 155 -25.39 -14.70 -7.77
N PRO A 156 -26.32 -15.47 -7.20
CA PRO A 156 -26.40 -16.92 -7.47
C PRO A 156 -26.87 -17.21 -8.89
N ARG A 157 -27.68 -16.32 -9.48
CA ARG A 157 -28.13 -16.40 -10.88
C ARG A 157 -27.90 -15.08 -11.60
N PRO A 158 -27.65 -15.09 -12.92
CA PRO A 158 -27.52 -13.85 -13.71
C PRO A 158 -28.71 -12.90 -13.59
N ALA A 159 -29.93 -13.44 -13.45
CA ALA A 159 -31.15 -12.64 -13.28
C ALA A 159 -31.23 -11.86 -11.96
N ASP A 160 -30.47 -12.28 -10.93
CA ASP A 160 -30.45 -11.61 -9.63
C ASP A 160 -29.48 -10.41 -9.60
N PHE A 161 -28.59 -10.30 -10.60
CA PHE A 161 -27.52 -9.30 -10.61
C PHE A 161 -28.04 -7.86 -10.71
N GLU A 162 -28.92 -7.58 -11.68
CA GLU A 162 -29.43 -6.22 -11.90
C GLU A 162 -30.31 -5.71 -10.75
N PRO A 163 -31.31 -6.47 -10.24
CA PRO A 163 -32.09 -6.02 -9.09
C PRO A 163 -31.23 -5.79 -7.85
N LEU A 164 -30.27 -6.67 -7.58
CA LEU A 164 -29.37 -6.52 -6.43
C LEU A 164 -28.48 -5.27 -6.57
N CYS A 165 -27.97 -4.98 -7.77
CA CYS A 165 -27.21 -3.76 -8.03
C CYS A 165 -28.04 -2.51 -7.76
N ARG A 166 -29.31 -2.48 -8.21
CA ARG A 166 -30.20 -1.33 -7.99
C ARG A 166 -30.51 -1.12 -6.52
N ASP A 167 -30.84 -2.17 -5.79
CA ASP A 167 -31.11 -2.08 -4.35
C ASP A 167 -29.88 -1.58 -3.58
N LEU A 168 -28.69 -2.13 -3.89
CA LEU A 168 -27.45 -1.70 -3.24
C LEU A 168 -27.10 -0.26 -3.58
N ALA A 169 -27.24 0.14 -4.85
CA ALA A 169 -26.97 1.51 -5.27
C ALA A 169 -27.91 2.51 -4.59
N ALA A 170 -29.19 2.17 -4.42
CA ALA A 170 -30.15 3.01 -3.71
C ALA A 170 -29.91 3.03 -2.19
N ALA A 171 -29.63 1.88 -1.58
CA ALA A 171 -29.46 1.76 -0.13
C ALA A 171 -28.14 2.35 0.39
N LEU A 172 -27.13 2.46 -0.47
CA LEU A 172 -25.79 2.94 -0.14
C LEU A 172 -25.45 4.27 -0.83
N ASP A 173 -26.46 4.96 -1.39
CA ASP A 173 -26.23 6.25 -2.04
C ASP A 173 -25.67 7.28 -1.05
N GLY A 174 -24.71 8.09 -1.50
CA GLY A 174 -24.04 9.09 -0.67
C GLY A 174 -23.04 8.56 0.37
N GLU A 175 -22.92 7.25 0.57
CA GLU A 175 -21.94 6.70 1.52
C GLU A 175 -20.49 6.77 0.98
N PRO A 176 -19.49 7.12 1.82
CA PRO A 176 -18.13 7.35 1.38
C PRO A 176 -17.36 6.03 1.19
N GLY A 177 -16.58 5.97 0.11
CA GLY A 177 -15.67 4.87 -0.16
C GLY A 177 -14.68 5.20 -1.28
N PRO A 178 -13.49 4.60 -1.28
CA PRO A 178 -12.53 4.79 -2.36
C PRO A 178 -13.04 4.20 -3.67
N TYR A 179 -12.80 4.89 -4.78
CA TYR A 179 -13.07 4.34 -6.12
C TYR A 179 -12.29 3.01 -6.31
N ILE A 180 -12.94 1.95 -6.80
CA ILE A 180 -12.26 0.69 -7.11
C ILE A 180 -11.78 0.71 -8.57
N LEU A 181 -10.47 0.87 -8.78
CA LEU A 181 -9.89 1.07 -10.12
C LEU A 181 -10.18 -0.07 -11.11
N SER A 182 -10.27 -1.30 -10.59
CA SER A 182 -10.47 -2.51 -11.39
C SER A 182 -11.94 -2.81 -11.71
N ASP A 183 -12.87 -1.97 -11.26
CA ASP A 183 -14.30 -2.19 -11.33
C ASP A 183 -15.05 -0.97 -11.93
N LEU A 184 -16.27 -1.20 -12.39
CA LEU A 184 -17.19 -0.15 -12.85
C LEU A 184 -18.04 0.33 -11.68
N ARG A 185 -17.96 1.61 -11.32
CA ARG A 185 -18.81 2.23 -10.28
C ARG A 185 -20.25 2.39 -10.77
N LEU A 186 -21.22 2.13 -9.90
CA LEU A 186 -22.64 2.38 -10.14
C LEU A 186 -23.05 3.68 -9.47
N GLY A 187 -23.36 4.69 -10.28
CA GLY A 187 -23.69 6.03 -9.80
C GLY A 187 -22.51 6.69 -9.06
N ALA A 188 -22.81 7.43 -8.00
CA ALA A 188 -21.83 8.06 -7.11
C ALA A 188 -21.69 7.31 -5.76
N GLY A 189 -22.34 6.17 -5.58
CA GLY A 189 -22.22 5.37 -4.35
C GLY A 189 -20.96 4.50 -4.32
N PRO A 190 -20.76 3.73 -3.23
CA PRO A 190 -19.61 2.85 -3.04
C PRO A 190 -19.75 1.50 -3.78
N VAL A 191 -20.78 1.33 -4.61
CA VAL A 191 -21.12 0.07 -5.28
C VAL A 191 -20.40 -0.02 -6.63
N HIS A 192 -19.71 -1.14 -6.85
CA HIS A 192 -18.93 -1.38 -8.05
C HIS A 192 -19.19 -2.79 -8.58
N VAL A 193 -19.01 -3.00 -9.88
CA VAL A 193 -19.22 -4.30 -10.53
C VAL A 193 -18.06 -4.68 -11.43
N ARG A 194 -17.82 -5.98 -11.52
CA ARG A 194 -16.81 -6.56 -12.40
C ARG A 194 -17.19 -7.98 -12.81
N TYR A 195 -16.89 -8.33 -14.05
CA TYR A 195 -16.90 -9.72 -14.50
C TYR A 195 -15.60 -10.44 -14.10
N GLY A 196 -15.69 -11.65 -13.54
CA GLY A 196 -14.49 -12.42 -13.24
C GLY A 196 -14.78 -13.74 -12.53
N ALA A 197 -13.70 -14.43 -12.14
CA ALA A 197 -13.80 -15.68 -11.40
C ALA A 197 -14.36 -15.45 -9.98
N PHE A 198 -15.21 -16.37 -9.53
CA PHE A 198 -15.78 -16.38 -8.17
C PHE A 198 -14.94 -17.24 -7.23
N ALA A 199 -14.39 -18.34 -7.75
CA ALA A 199 -13.44 -19.21 -7.06
C ALA A 199 -12.05 -19.17 -7.74
N PRO A 200 -10.96 -19.48 -7.00
CA PRO A 200 -9.64 -19.61 -7.59
C PRO A 200 -9.63 -20.69 -8.68
N ARG A 201 -9.28 -20.29 -9.89
CA ARG A 201 -8.98 -21.14 -11.04
C ARG A 201 -7.77 -20.54 -11.73
N PHE A 202 -6.90 -21.38 -12.29
CA PHE A 202 -5.66 -20.92 -12.87
C PHE A 202 -5.46 -21.49 -14.27
N CYS A 203 -4.82 -20.73 -15.14
CA CYS A 203 -4.29 -21.17 -16.42
C CYS A 203 -2.82 -20.75 -16.54
N PRO A 204 -2.05 -21.32 -17.48
CA PRO A 204 -0.71 -20.84 -17.77
C PRO A 204 -0.75 -19.38 -18.25
N GLY A 205 0.02 -18.50 -17.61
CA GLY A 205 0.27 -17.13 -18.04
C GLY A 205 1.61 -16.99 -18.79
N PRO A 206 2.05 -15.75 -19.04
CA PRO A 206 3.37 -15.48 -19.61
C PRO A 206 4.48 -16.19 -18.82
N GLY A 207 5.39 -16.88 -19.53
CA GLY A 207 6.47 -17.64 -18.90
C GLY A 207 6.02 -18.91 -18.14
N GLY A 208 4.79 -19.39 -18.36
CA GLY A 208 4.26 -20.59 -17.72
C GLY A 208 3.82 -20.41 -16.26
N VAL A 209 3.87 -19.18 -15.73
CA VAL A 209 3.44 -18.87 -14.37
C VAL A 209 1.92 -18.97 -14.27
N PRO A 210 1.35 -19.72 -13.29
CA PRO A 210 -0.09 -19.80 -13.12
C PRO A 210 -0.71 -18.43 -12.86
N VAL A 211 -1.70 -18.04 -13.66
CA VAL A 211 -2.48 -16.80 -13.48
C VAL A 211 -3.94 -17.12 -13.23
N PRO A 212 -4.68 -16.30 -12.48
CA PRO A 212 -6.11 -16.49 -12.29
C PRO A 212 -6.86 -16.52 -13.62
N ALA A 213 -7.92 -17.33 -13.72
CA ALA A 213 -8.59 -17.59 -14.99
C ALA A 213 -10.12 -17.55 -14.93
N VAL A 214 -10.71 -17.11 -16.06
CA VAL A 214 -12.11 -17.32 -16.42
C VAL A 214 -12.22 -18.33 -17.56
N ALA A 215 -13.38 -18.93 -17.74
CA ALA A 215 -13.67 -19.78 -18.90
C ALA A 215 -14.30 -18.94 -20.01
N ASP A 216 -13.84 -19.13 -21.24
CA ASP A 216 -14.50 -18.61 -22.45
C ASP A 216 -15.78 -19.43 -22.77
N PRO A 217 -16.54 -19.09 -23.82
CA PRO A 217 -17.74 -19.84 -24.20
C PRO A 217 -17.48 -21.31 -24.60
N ALA A 218 -16.25 -21.66 -24.98
CA ALA A 218 -15.84 -23.02 -25.29
C ALA A 218 -15.43 -23.81 -24.03
N GLY A 219 -15.34 -23.15 -22.86
CA GLY A 219 -14.89 -23.74 -21.61
C GLY A 219 -13.38 -23.69 -21.39
N THR A 220 -12.63 -23.05 -22.30
CA THR A 220 -11.18 -22.89 -22.19
C THR A 220 -10.86 -21.88 -21.11
N LEU A 221 -9.93 -22.23 -20.20
CA LEU A 221 -9.45 -21.30 -19.19
C LEU A 221 -8.50 -20.28 -19.82
N VAL A 222 -8.86 -19.01 -19.69
CA VAL A 222 -8.12 -17.85 -20.18
C VAL A 222 -7.87 -16.87 -19.03
N PRO A 223 -6.80 -16.06 -19.09
CA PRO A 223 -6.46 -15.15 -18.00
C PRO A 223 -7.61 -14.21 -17.60
N ASP A 224 -7.86 -14.08 -16.30
CA ASP A 224 -8.73 -13.06 -15.69
C ASP A 224 -7.86 -11.82 -15.41
N PRO A 225 -7.92 -10.75 -16.22
CA PRO A 225 -7.01 -9.61 -16.08
C PRO A 225 -7.29 -8.83 -14.79
N ARG A 226 -6.41 -8.92 -13.79
CA ARG A 226 -6.57 -8.29 -12.47
C ARG A 226 -5.83 -6.97 -12.30
N GLY A 227 -5.59 -6.23 -13.38
CA GLY A 227 -4.96 -4.91 -13.32
C GLY A 227 -5.86 -3.83 -12.67
N PRO A 228 -5.31 -2.64 -12.36
CA PRO A 228 -6.04 -1.51 -11.81
C PRO A 228 -6.83 -0.75 -12.90
N VAL A 229 -7.49 -1.50 -13.80
CA VAL A 229 -8.28 -0.98 -14.90
C VAL A 229 -9.51 -1.88 -15.05
N PHE A 230 -10.68 -1.28 -15.22
CA PHE A 230 -11.89 -2.01 -15.55
C PHE A 230 -11.75 -2.66 -16.94
N ALA A 231 -11.94 -3.97 -16.99
CA ALA A 231 -11.94 -4.75 -18.22
C ALA A 231 -13.09 -5.76 -18.20
N VAL A 232 -13.70 -5.95 -19.36
CA VAL A 232 -14.72 -6.97 -19.60
C VAL A 232 -14.19 -7.87 -20.72
N PRO A 233 -14.24 -9.20 -20.58
CA PRO A 233 -13.84 -10.08 -21.68
C PRO A 233 -14.67 -9.84 -22.94
N ASP A 234 -14.06 -9.93 -24.11
CA ASP A 234 -14.69 -9.57 -25.40
C ASP A 234 -15.96 -10.38 -25.72
N TRP A 235 -16.07 -11.60 -25.18
CA TRP A 235 -17.24 -12.47 -25.34
C TRP A 235 -18.36 -12.19 -24.31
N VAL A 236 -18.17 -11.24 -23.40
CA VAL A 236 -19.17 -10.88 -22.38
C VAL A 236 -19.80 -9.55 -22.77
N THR A 237 -21.08 -9.58 -23.11
CA THR A 237 -21.87 -8.35 -23.27
C THR A 237 -22.28 -7.80 -21.90
N PRO A 238 -21.92 -6.57 -21.54
CA PRO A 238 -22.43 -5.94 -20.31
C PRO A 238 -23.95 -5.82 -20.34
N PRO A 239 -24.65 -6.10 -19.23
CA PRO A 239 -26.09 -5.88 -19.13
C PRO A 239 -26.48 -4.43 -19.48
N PRO A 240 -27.62 -4.19 -20.17
CA PRO A 240 -28.00 -2.86 -20.65
C PRO A 240 -28.05 -1.78 -19.57
N PHE A 241 -28.43 -2.12 -18.34
CA PHE A 241 -28.47 -1.16 -17.23
C PHE A 241 -27.10 -0.58 -16.85
N LEU A 242 -26.00 -1.20 -17.27
CA LEU A 242 -24.64 -0.69 -17.06
C LEU A 242 -24.23 0.40 -18.07
N ALA A 243 -24.95 0.54 -19.19
CA ALA A 243 -24.64 1.50 -20.25
C ALA A 243 -24.41 2.95 -19.76
N PRO A 244 -25.28 3.56 -18.90
CA PRO A 244 -25.03 4.92 -18.42
C PRO A 244 -23.74 5.03 -17.59
N HIS A 245 -23.39 3.99 -16.82
CA HIS A 245 -22.17 3.97 -16.00
C HIS A 245 -20.91 3.82 -16.86
N LEU A 246 -20.98 3.01 -17.92
CA LEU A 246 -19.90 2.88 -18.91
C LEU A 246 -19.66 4.20 -19.64
N ALA A 247 -20.73 4.89 -20.04
CA ALA A 247 -20.65 6.20 -20.68
C ALA A 247 -20.04 7.25 -19.74
N ALA A 248 -20.48 7.30 -18.47
CA ALA A 248 -19.92 8.20 -17.46
C ALA A 248 -18.42 7.95 -17.24
N ARG A 249 -17.99 6.68 -17.16
CA ARG A 249 -16.57 6.32 -17.06
C ARG A 249 -15.76 6.76 -18.28
N ALA A 250 -16.32 6.61 -19.48
CA ALA A 250 -15.64 7.02 -20.71
C ALA A 250 -15.51 8.55 -20.83
N ALA A 251 -16.51 9.28 -20.31
CA ALA A 251 -16.49 10.74 -20.26
C ALA A 251 -15.53 11.28 -19.19
N ALA A 252 -15.34 10.60 -18.06
CA ALA A 252 -14.50 11.02 -16.93
C ALA A 252 -12.97 10.97 -17.22
N GLY A 253 -12.53 11.30 -18.44
CA GLY A 253 -11.12 11.41 -18.82
C GLY A 253 -10.39 12.54 -18.09
N ALA A 254 -9.35 13.13 -18.71
CA ALA A 254 -8.56 14.22 -18.12
C ALA A 254 -9.33 15.56 -17.99
N ASP A 255 -10.65 15.52 -17.88
CA ASP A 255 -11.53 16.64 -17.70
C ASP A 255 -11.13 17.42 -16.44
N GLY A 256 -10.98 18.74 -16.61
CA GLY A 256 -10.59 19.65 -15.54
C GLY A 256 -9.08 19.78 -15.30
N ILE A 257 -8.22 19.11 -16.08
CA ILE A 257 -6.75 19.26 -15.97
C ILE A 257 -6.21 20.08 -17.16
N PRO A 258 -5.88 21.37 -16.99
CA PRO A 258 -5.41 22.24 -18.07
C PRO A 258 -3.92 22.02 -18.45
N TYR A 259 -3.33 20.89 -18.05
CA TYR A 259 -1.91 20.57 -18.23
C TYR A 259 -1.73 19.34 -19.11
N ALA A 260 -0.71 19.38 -19.97
CA ALA A 260 -0.35 18.23 -20.81
C ALA A 260 0.46 17.23 -19.98
N ILE A 261 -0.14 16.10 -19.60
CA ILE A 261 0.55 15.01 -18.90
C ILE A 261 1.49 14.30 -19.89
N GLU A 262 2.78 14.29 -19.59
CA GLU A 262 3.82 13.68 -20.45
C GLU A 262 4.16 12.25 -20.03
N GLY A 263 3.86 11.87 -18.78
CA GLY A 263 4.10 10.52 -18.27
C GLY A 263 4.02 10.42 -16.75
N ALA A 264 3.82 9.19 -16.26
CA ALA A 264 3.82 8.91 -14.83
C ALA A 264 5.26 8.70 -14.31
N LEU A 265 5.60 9.39 -13.22
CA LEU A 265 6.84 9.22 -12.47
C LEU A 265 6.70 8.14 -11.41
N HIS A 266 5.56 8.10 -10.72
CA HIS A 266 5.28 7.15 -9.65
C HIS A 266 3.78 6.89 -9.51
N PHE A 267 3.42 5.70 -9.02
CA PHE A 267 2.04 5.35 -8.66
C PHE A 267 1.99 4.76 -7.27
N SER A 268 1.01 5.21 -6.51
CA SER A 268 0.58 4.62 -5.24
C SER A 268 -0.91 4.29 -5.30
N ASN A 269 -1.46 3.65 -4.28
CA ASN A 269 -2.92 3.55 -4.13
C ASN A 269 -3.56 4.94 -3.91
N GLY A 270 -2.86 5.86 -3.23
CA GLY A 270 -3.35 7.22 -3.00
C GLY A 270 -3.46 8.08 -4.26
N GLY A 271 -2.83 7.70 -5.37
CA GLY A 271 -2.76 8.49 -6.60
C GLY A 271 -1.38 8.38 -7.27
N GLY A 272 -1.22 9.06 -8.40
CA GLY A 272 0.02 9.14 -9.17
C GLY A 272 0.77 10.46 -9.01
N VAL A 273 2.04 10.43 -9.40
CA VAL A 273 2.87 11.62 -9.60
C VAL A 273 3.23 11.66 -11.08
N TYR A 274 2.93 12.76 -11.75
CA TYR A 274 3.04 12.89 -13.20
C TYR A 274 3.98 14.03 -13.57
N ARG A 275 4.81 13.81 -14.60
CA ARG A 275 5.47 14.92 -15.30
C ARG A 275 4.45 15.53 -16.25
N ALA A 276 4.34 16.85 -16.24
CA ALA A 276 3.44 17.57 -17.12
C ALA A 276 4.10 18.85 -17.67
N LYS A 277 3.42 19.45 -18.63
CA LYS A 277 3.78 20.73 -19.23
C LYS A 277 2.58 21.67 -19.21
N ASP A 278 2.81 22.92 -18.84
CA ASP A 278 1.82 23.98 -19.05
C ASP A 278 1.79 24.35 -20.54
N PRO A 279 0.70 24.09 -21.27
CA PRO A 279 0.63 24.40 -22.71
C PRO A 279 0.66 25.91 -22.99
N ARG A 280 0.34 26.76 -22.00
CA ARG A 280 0.29 28.23 -22.15
C ARG A 280 1.67 28.86 -22.06
N THR A 281 2.54 28.31 -21.20
CA THR A 281 3.88 28.87 -20.90
C THR A 281 5.03 28.00 -21.37
N GLY A 282 4.75 26.72 -21.68
CA GLY A 282 5.76 25.72 -21.99
C GLY A 282 6.54 25.19 -20.78
N ARG A 283 6.23 25.66 -19.56
CA ARG A 283 6.93 25.28 -18.32
C ARG A 283 6.70 23.80 -17.99
N ARG A 284 7.77 23.10 -17.60
CA ARG A 284 7.69 21.73 -17.05
C ARG A 284 7.25 21.77 -15.59
N LEU A 285 6.34 20.88 -15.23
CA LEU A 285 5.67 20.82 -13.94
C LEU A 285 5.55 19.37 -13.46
N VAL A 286 5.23 19.22 -12.17
CA VAL A 286 4.80 17.96 -11.57
C VAL A 286 3.36 18.10 -11.10
N LEU A 287 2.54 17.11 -11.40
CA LEU A 287 1.18 16.97 -10.89
C LEU A 287 1.15 15.80 -9.91
N LYS A 288 0.91 16.08 -8.63
CA LYS A 288 0.63 15.06 -7.61
C LYS A 288 -0.88 14.86 -7.49
N GLU A 289 -1.35 13.66 -7.77
CA GLU A 289 -2.75 13.27 -7.65
C GLU A 289 -3.04 12.66 -6.28
N ALA A 290 -4.19 13.04 -5.71
CA ALA A 290 -4.78 12.42 -4.55
C ALA A 290 -6.21 11.94 -4.85
N ARG A 291 -6.42 10.64 -4.62
CA ARG A 291 -7.69 9.95 -4.77
C ARG A 291 -8.46 10.00 -3.45
N PRO A 292 -9.71 10.49 -3.44
CA PRO A 292 -10.52 10.52 -2.23
C PRO A 292 -10.65 9.15 -1.57
N HIS A 293 -10.58 9.13 -0.24
CA HIS A 293 -10.73 7.94 0.61
C HIS A 293 -9.71 6.81 0.36
N ALA A 294 -8.71 7.00 -0.50
CA ALA A 294 -7.71 6.00 -0.84
C ALA A 294 -6.33 6.36 -0.27
N GLY A 295 -5.45 5.36 -0.17
CA GLY A 295 -4.08 5.56 0.26
C GLY A 295 -3.96 6.04 1.71
N LEU A 296 -4.66 5.35 2.62
CA LEU A 296 -4.68 5.65 4.05
C LEU A 296 -3.27 5.56 4.65
N ALA A 297 -2.93 6.52 5.50
CA ALA A 297 -1.76 6.47 6.37
C ALA A 297 -2.10 5.87 7.74
N ALA A 298 -1.09 5.66 8.60
CA ALA A 298 -1.26 5.04 9.92
C ALA A 298 -2.12 5.88 10.88
N ASP A 299 -2.27 7.18 10.61
CA ASP A 299 -3.15 8.12 11.32
C ASP A 299 -4.59 8.11 10.78
N GLY A 300 -4.90 7.28 9.79
CA GLY A 300 -6.21 7.20 9.13
C GLY A 300 -6.45 8.29 8.07
N ALA A 301 -5.51 9.20 7.84
CA ALA A 301 -5.66 10.23 6.81
C ALA A 301 -5.56 9.62 5.41
N ASP A 302 -6.49 9.99 4.52
CA ASP A 302 -6.45 9.59 3.12
C ASP A 302 -5.48 10.45 2.30
N ALA A 303 -5.34 10.14 1.01
CA ALA A 303 -4.46 10.87 0.12
C ALA A 303 -4.84 12.34 -0.04
N VAL A 304 -6.12 12.70 0.03
CA VAL A 304 -6.58 14.09 -0.13
C VAL A 304 -6.17 14.92 1.09
N ALA A 305 -6.41 14.40 2.29
CA ALA A 305 -5.99 15.05 3.53
C ALA A 305 -4.47 15.20 3.62
N ARG A 306 -3.70 14.22 3.11
CA ARG A 306 -2.24 14.30 3.05
C ARG A 306 -1.75 15.31 2.01
N LEU A 307 -2.36 15.36 0.83
CA LEU A 307 -1.99 16.32 -0.22
C LEU A 307 -2.31 17.76 0.19
N ALA A 308 -3.43 17.99 0.88
CA ALA A 308 -3.78 19.30 1.41
C ALA A 308 -2.75 19.78 2.45
N ARG A 309 -2.35 18.90 3.39
CA ARG A 309 -1.27 19.20 4.35
C ARG A 309 0.04 19.54 3.64
N GLU A 310 0.42 18.75 2.64
CA GLU A 310 1.61 19.03 1.84
C GLU A 310 1.54 20.40 1.15
N ALA A 311 0.40 20.73 0.53
CA ALA A 311 0.20 22.01 -0.13
C ALA A 311 0.36 23.19 0.84
N ASP A 312 -0.23 23.11 2.03
CA ASP A 312 -0.14 24.15 3.06
C ASP A 312 1.29 24.31 3.59
N VAL A 313 1.99 23.19 3.80
CA VAL A 313 3.40 23.20 4.18
C VAL A 313 4.27 23.84 3.10
N LEU A 314 4.13 23.44 1.84
CA LEU A 314 4.93 23.99 0.75
C LEU A 314 4.65 25.48 0.53
N ARG A 315 3.40 25.95 0.68
CA ARG A 315 3.07 27.38 0.64
C ARG A 315 3.77 28.16 1.76
N ARG A 316 3.84 27.61 2.97
CA ARG A 316 4.58 28.21 4.10
C ARG A 316 6.10 28.26 3.86
N LEU A 317 6.63 27.29 3.12
CA LEU A 317 8.04 27.20 2.75
C LEU A 317 8.39 27.99 1.48
N ALA A 318 7.44 28.72 0.89
CA ALA A 318 7.67 29.51 -0.31
C ALA A 318 8.87 30.48 -0.15
N GLY A 319 9.63 30.61 -1.23
CA GLY A 319 10.86 31.40 -1.29
C GLY A 319 12.13 30.67 -0.81
N LEU A 320 12.03 29.43 -0.32
CA LEU A 320 13.21 28.59 -0.09
C LEU A 320 13.60 27.88 -1.38
N ASP A 321 14.88 27.97 -1.75
CA ASP A 321 15.43 27.25 -2.90
C ASP A 321 15.50 25.73 -2.70
N CYS A 322 15.49 25.26 -1.45
CA CYS A 322 15.59 23.85 -1.14
C CYS A 322 14.24 23.10 -1.19
N VAL A 323 13.15 23.72 -1.66
CA VAL A 323 11.82 23.07 -1.80
C VAL A 323 11.14 23.45 -3.12
N PRO A 324 10.27 22.61 -3.67
CA PRO A 324 9.49 22.95 -4.86
C PRO A 324 8.38 23.96 -4.55
N ALA A 325 8.14 24.93 -5.44
CA ALA A 325 7.01 25.85 -5.32
C ALA A 325 5.70 25.19 -5.76
N VAL A 326 4.60 25.57 -5.10
CA VAL A 326 3.23 25.23 -5.50
C VAL A 326 2.71 26.30 -6.46
N HIS A 327 2.15 25.86 -7.58
CA HIS A 327 1.54 26.75 -8.58
C HIS A 327 0.02 26.76 -8.47
N GLU A 328 -0.60 25.59 -8.29
CA GLU A 328 -2.06 25.46 -8.34
C GLU A 328 -2.53 24.23 -7.55
N ASP A 329 -3.72 24.31 -6.97
CA ASP A 329 -4.47 23.19 -6.40
C ASP A 329 -5.82 23.12 -7.12
N LEU A 330 -6.05 22.03 -7.83
CA LEU A 330 -7.21 21.87 -8.71
C LEU A 330 -7.87 20.52 -8.52
N THR A 331 -9.09 20.41 -9.04
CA THR A 331 -9.85 19.16 -9.07
C THR A 331 -10.04 18.74 -10.52
N GLY A 332 -9.61 17.53 -10.87
CA GLY A 332 -9.83 16.89 -12.16
C GLY A 332 -10.65 15.61 -11.94
N GLY A 333 -11.82 15.50 -12.58
CA GLY A 333 -12.81 14.49 -12.21
C GLY A 333 -13.16 14.56 -10.71
N GLU A 334 -13.00 13.45 -10.00
CA GLU A 334 -13.20 13.37 -8.54
C GLU A 334 -11.88 13.49 -7.75
N HIS A 335 -10.75 13.70 -8.41
CA HIS A 335 -9.42 13.66 -7.79
C HIS A 335 -8.85 15.06 -7.58
N ARG A 336 -8.03 15.20 -6.53
CA ARG A 336 -7.29 16.44 -6.25
C ARG A 336 -5.92 16.38 -6.88
N PHE A 337 -5.46 17.49 -7.43
CA PHE A 337 -4.14 17.63 -8.03
C PHE A 337 -3.42 18.83 -7.45
N LEU A 338 -2.19 18.60 -6.97
CA LEU A 338 -1.26 19.66 -6.60
C LEU A 338 -0.25 19.85 -7.72
N VAL A 339 -0.28 21.02 -8.34
CA VAL A 339 0.63 21.42 -9.41
C VAL A 339 1.82 22.12 -8.77
N MET A 340 3.02 21.60 -9.02
CA MET A 340 4.25 22.08 -8.39
C MET A 340 5.42 22.09 -9.38
N ASP A 341 6.54 22.66 -8.96
CA ASP A 341 7.76 22.68 -9.75
C ASP A 341 8.21 21.27 -10.16
N PHE A 342 8.61 21.16 -11.43
CA PHE A 342 9.49 20.07 -11.84
C PHE A 342 10.91 20.37 -11.38
N VAL A 343 11.44 19.55 -10.47
CA VAL A 343 12.80 19.68 -9.96
C VAL A 343 13.76 18.85 -10.84
N PRO A 344 14.63 19.47 -11.63
CA PRO A 344 15.63 18.75 -12.41
C PRO A 344 16.70 18.14 -11.49
N GLY A 345 17.20 16.96 -11.85
CA GLY A 345 18.27 16.29 -11.10
C GLY A 345 18.07 14.78 -11.00
N THR A 346 18.79 14.18 -10.06
CA THR A 346 18.67 12.76 -9.71
C THR A 346 18.43 12.61 -8.21
N THR A 347 17.54 11.69 -7.81
CA THR A 347 17.36 11.42 -6.38
C THR A 347 18.67 10.96 -5.75
N LEU A 348 18.92 11.35 -4.50
CA LEU A 348 20.15 11.02 -3.78
C LEU A 348 20.36 9.50 -3.69
N ASN A 349 19.28 8.72 -3.52
CA ASN A 349 19.34 7.26 -3.54
C ASN A 349 19.83 6.70 -4.89
N THR A 350 19.31 7.20 -6.01
CA THR A 350 19.77 6.79 -7.35
C THR A 350 21.19 7.25 -7.63
N LEU A 351 21.55 8.47 -7.22
CA LEU A 351 22.90 9.01 -7.40
C LEU A 351 23.92 8.20 -6.60
N PHE A 352 23.61 7.89 -5.34
CA PHE A 352 24.43 7.02 -4.49
C PHE A 352 24.66 5.66 -5.17
N ALA A 353 23.59 4.98 -5.59
CA ALA A 353 23.70 3.65 -6.19
C ALA A 353 24.55 3.62 -7.47
N ARG A 354 24.54 4.70 -8.27
CA ARG A 354 25.36 4.81 -9.49
C ARG A 354 26.84 5.07 -9.19
N ARG A 355 27.12 5.81 -8.11
CA ARG A 355 28.44 6.28 -7.70
C ARG A 355 29.20 5.29 -6.82
N PHE A 356 28.47 4.46 -6.07
CA PHE A 356 29.00 3.80 -4.88
C PHE A 356 30.28 2.98 -5.17
N PRO A 357 31.44 3.34 -4.58
CA PRO A 357 32.72 2.75 -4.96
C PRO A 357 32.80 1.26 -4.62
N LEU A 358 32.17 0.82 -3.53
CA LEU A 358 32.17 -0.59 -3.09
C LEU A 358 31.28 -1.50 -3.95
N SER A 359 30.60 -0.97 -4.98
CA SER A 359 29.96 -1.79 -6.01
C SER A 359 30.96 -2.32 -7.06
N ARG A 360 32.19 -1.80 -7.07
CA ARG A 360 33.29 -2.26 -7.93
C ARG A 360 34.20 -3.23 -7.17
N SER A 361 34.85 -4.16 -7.90
CA SER A 361 35.87 -5.03 -7.32
C SER A 361 37.12 -4.20 -7.00
N ALA A 362 37.45 -4.06 -5.71
CA ALA A 362 38.63 -3.36 -5.19
C ALA A 362 38.75 -1.89 -5.64
N PRO A 363 37.92 -0.97 -5.10
CA PRO A 363 38.03 0.45 -5.42
C PRO A 363 39.37 1.04 -4.96
N GLY A 364 39.91 1.97 -5.76
CA GLY A 364 41.16 2.65 -5.42
C GLY A 364 40.98 3.69 -4.31
N GLU A 365 42.08 4.05 -3.64
CA GLU A 365 42.08 5.07 -2.57
C GLU A 365 41.49 6.41 -3.03
N ALA A 366 41.78 6.82 -4.27
CA ALA A 366 41.24 8.05 -4.86
C ALA A 366 39.72 8.02 -5.01
N GLU A 367 39.12 6.89 -5.39
CA GLU A 367 37.67 6.74 -5.51
C GLU A 367 36.99 6.80 -4.14
N LEU A 368 37.60 6.18 -3.13
CA LEU A 368 37.13 6.22 -1.75
C LEU A 368 37.22 7.64 -1.16
N ALA A 369 38.31 8.36 -1.42
CA ALA A 369 38.49 9.75 -1.03
C ALA A 369 37.49 10.68 -1.72
N GLU A 370 37.28 10.50 -3.01
CA GLU A 370 36.28 11.27 -3.77
C GLU A 370 34.88 11.01 -3.20
N HIS A 371 34.51 9.74 -2.95
CA HIS A 371 33.23 9.38 -2.34
C HIS A 371 33.05 10.01 -0.97
N ALA A 372 34.07 9.95 -0.12
CA ALA A 372 34.04 10.56 1.21
C ALA A 372 33.81 12.08 1.14
N ALA A 373 34.51 12.78 0.25
CA ALA A 373 34.34 14.22 0.06
C ALA A 373 32.95 14.57 -0.48
N TRP A 374 32.39 13.74 -1.37
CA TRP A 374 31.02 13.91 -1.86
C TRP A 374 29.97 13.66 -0.77
N ALA A 375 30.13 12.62 0.03
CA ALA A 375 29.23 12.29 1.14
C ALA A 375 29.20 13.42 2.18
N GLU A 376 30.35 13.98 2.54
CA GLU A 376 30.46 15.14 3.42
C GLU A 376 29.71 16.35 2.88
N ARG A 377 30.00 16.75 1.62
CA ARG A 377 29.34 17.90 0.98
C ARG A 377 27.84 17.70 0.90
N THR A 378 27.39 16.51 0.51
CA THR A 378 25.97 16.18 0.34
C THR A 378 25.25 16.20 1.68
N HIS A 379 25.83 15.61 2.73
CA HIS A 379 25.28 15.64 4.08
C HIS A 379 25.07 17.07 4.57
N ARG A 380 26.08 17.93 4.40
CA ARG A 380 25.99 19.36 4.74
C ARG A 380 24.88 20.07 3.97
N LEU A 381 24.79 19.88 2.65
CA LEU A 381 23.74 20.49 1.83
C LEU A 381 22.33 20.09 2.32
N VAL A 382 22.14 18.82 2.69
CA VAL A 382 20.86 18.34 3.23
C VAL A 382 20.61 18.91 4.63
N ALA A 383 21.62 18.98 5.50
CA ALA A 383 21.50 19.58 6.82
C ALA A 383 21.11 21.06 6.75
N ASP A 384 21.75 21.83 5.85
CA ASP A 384 21.43 23.24 5.61
C ASP A 384 20.00 23.43 5.09
N ALA A 385 19.56 22.56 4.16
CA ALA A 385 18.19 22.56 3.66
C ALA A 385 17.15 22.28 4.76
N VAL A 386 17.41 21.28 5.62
CA VAL A 386 16.55 20.95 6.76
C VAL A 386 16.51 22.09 7.77
N ALA A 387 17.66 22.70 8.07
CA ALA A 387 17.73 23.87 8.96
C ALA A 387 16.91 25.05 8.42
N ALA A 388 16.93 25.30 7.11
CA ALA A 388 16.11 26.34 6.48
C ALA A 388 14.59 26.05 6.60
N VAL A 389 14.18 24.78 6.47
CA VAL A 389 12.79 24.34 6.70
C VAL A 389 12.39 24.52 8.17
N HIS A 390 13.27 24.11 9.10
CA HIS A 390 13.06 24.26 10.55
C HIS A 390 12.93 25.74 10.95
N ALA A 391 13.71 26.64 10.34
CA ALA A 391 13.64 28.08 10.58
C ALA A 391 12.28 28.68 10.18
N ARG A 392 11.52 28.01 9.30
CA ARG A 392 10.12 28.36 8.97
C ARG A 392 9.10 27.69 9.90
N GLY A 393 9.55 26.95 10.91
CA GLY A 393 8.71 26.28 11.90
C GLY A 393 8.01 25.03 11.38
N VAL A 394 8.61 24.35 10.40
CA VAL A 394 8.13 23.09 9.82
C VAL A 394 9.11 21.98 10.17
N VAL A 395 8.59 20.79 10.46
CA VAL A 395 9.35 19.53 10.59
C VAL A 395 9.00 18.67 9.38
N MET A 396 10.00 18.09 8.72
CA MET A 396 9.81 17.29 7.50
C MET A 396 9.21 15.93 7.81
N GLY A 397 9.71 15.23 8.83
CA GLY A 397 9.13 14.00 9.38
C GLY A 397 9.41 12.72 8.58
N ASP A 398 9.76 12.83 7.29
CA ASP A 398 10.11 11.68 6.42
C ASP A 398 11.36 11.96 5.57
N LEU A 399 12.44 12.40 6.23
CA LEU A 399 13.73 12.61 5.56
C LEU A 399 14.41 11.27 5.25
N HIS A 400 14.63 10.99 3.98
CA HIS A 400 15.46 9.88 3.50
C HIS A 400 16.01 10.15 2.09
N MET A 401 16.94 9.31 1.62
CA MET A 401 17.67 9.52 0.37
C MET A 401 16.80 9.60 -0.90
N SER A 402 15.57 9.08 -0.90
CA SER A 402 14.68 9.18 -2.06
C SER A 402 13.87 10.48 -2.08
N ASN A 403 13.77 11.17 -0.93
CA ASN A 403 13.12 12.47 -0.76
C ASN A 403 14.09 13.65 -0.90
N VAL A 404 15.29 13.41 -1.42
CA VAL A 404 16.30 14.43 -1.71
C VAL A 404 16.63 14.37 -3.20
N MET A 405 16.37 15.43 -3.94
CA MET A 405 16.85 15.62 -5.30
C MET A 405 18.19 16.33 -5.28
N VAL A 406 19.16 15.85 -6.06
CA VAL A 406 20.48 16.47 -6.23
C VAL A 406 20.58 17.01 -7.66
N SER A 407 21.01 18.27 -7.79
CA SER A 407 21.26 18.89 -9.09
C SER A 407 22.38 18.18 -9.86
N GLU A 408 22.42 18.34 -11.18
CA GLU A 408 23.41 17.68 -12.05
C GLU A 408 24.86 18.06 -11.69
N ASP A 409 25.10 19.29 -11.25
CA ASP A 409 26.40 19.79 -10.78
C ASP A 409 26.74 19.38 -9.33
N GLY A 410 25.80 18.73 -8.62
CA GLY A 410 25.94 18.31 -7.24
C GLY A 410 26.05 19.45 -6.22
N GLN A 411 25.73 20.70 -6.59
CA GLN A 411 25.87 21.87 -5.70
C GLN A 411 24.60 22.24 -4.95
N ARG A 412 23.44 21.77 -5.40
CA ARG A 412 22.13 22.05 -4.79
C ARG A 412 21.39 20.77 -4.47
N VAL A 413 20.68 20.80 -3.34
CA VAL A 413 19.69 19.79 -3.00
C VAL A 413 18.31 20.43 -2.88
N VAL A 414 17.29 19.67 -3.24
CA VAL A 414 15.89 20.04 -3.06
C VAL A 414 15.19 18.90 -2.32
N LEU A 415 14.59 19.23 -1.19
CA LEU A 415 13.77 18.32 -0.40
C LEU A 415 12.42 18.12 -1.09
N LEU A 416 12.01 16.88 -1.19
CA LEU A 416 10.77 16.45 -1.83
C LEU A 416 9.85 15.80 -0.80
N ASP A 417 8.56 15.73 -1.14
CA ASP A 417 7.52 15.00 -0.42
C ASP A 417 7.31 15.46 1.03
N PHE A 418 6.45 16.46 1.22
CA PHE A 418 6.10 17.01 2.53
C PHE A 418 4.80 16.43 3.10
N GLU A 419 4.37 15.25 2.65
CA GLU A 419 3.12 14.61 3.12
C GLU A 419 3.14 14.23 4.61
N ALA A 420 4.32 13.98 5.17
CA ALA A 420 4.54 13.64 6.58
C ALA A 420 4.89 14.87 7.44
N ALA A 421 5.01 16.04 6.81
CA ALA A 421 5.44 17.25 7.49
C ALA A 421 4.38 17.76 8.47
N SER A 422 4.85 18.45 9.51
CA SER A 422 4.00 19.04 10.54
C SER A 422 4.53 20.39 11.00
N ALA A 423 3.66 21.20 11.58
CA ALA A 423 4.10 22.41 12.26
C ALA A 423 4.90 22.03 13.52
N LEU A 424 5.96 22.79 13.80
CA LEU A 424 6.81 22.57 14.97
C LEU A 424 6.01 22.53 16.30
N SER A 425 4.93 23.32 16.37
CA SER A 425 4.04 23.41 17.53
C SER A 425 3.20 22.16 17.80
N GLU A 426 3.03 21.27 16.81
CA GLU A 426 2.17 20.10 16.94
C GLU A 426 2.88 18.91 17.61
N ALA A 427 4.22 18.92 17.71
CA ALA A 427 5.04 17.84 18.26
C ALA A 427 4.59 16.43 17.79
N ARG A 428 4.12 16.33 16.56
CA ARG A 428 3.46 15.13 16.04
C ARG A 428 4.51 14.08 15.65
N ARG A 429 4.17 12.80 15.82
CA ARG A 429 4.93 11.71 15.21
C ARG A 429 4.56 11.56 13.73
N PRO A 430 5.53 11.31 12.84
CA PRO A 430 5.23 11.02 11.44
C PRO A 430 4.31 9.81 11.32
N SER A 431 3.26 9.93 10.49
CA SER A 431 2.30 8.86 10.19
C SER A 431 2.78 7.93 9.07
N VAL A 432 3.84 8.35 8.36
CA VAL A 432 4.54 7.61 7.31
C VAL A 432 6.02 7.90 7.52
N ALA A 433 6.86 6.86 7.50
CA ALA A 433 8.30 7.01 7.61
C ALA A 433 9.01 5.89 6.86
N ASN A 434 10.15 6.20 6.25
CA ASN A 434 11.06 5.18 5.74
C ASN A 434 11.67 4.37 6.90
N PRO A 435 11.54 3.02 6.93
CA PRO A 435 12.06 2.20 8.03
C PRO A 435 13.56 2.37 8.33
N ALA A 436 14.34 2.75 7.31
CA ALA A 436 15.78 2.97 7.45
C ALA A 436 16.16 4.32 8.09
N PHE A 437 15.18 5.20 8.31
CA PHE A 437 15.34 6.55 8.86
C PHE A 437 14.33 6.89 9.97
N ALA A 438 13.36 6.00 10.23
CA ALA A 438 12.30 6.22 11.20
C ALA A 438 12.87 6.42 12.61
N ALA A 439 12.56 7.57 13.20
CA ALA A 439 13.01 7.90 14.55
C ALA A 439 12.28 7.05 15.61
N PRO A 440 12.94 6.69 16.72
CA PRO A 440 12.28 5.99 17.82
C PRO A 440 11.21 6.87 18.48
N GLY A 441 10.27 6.25 19.17
CA GLY A 441 9.06 6.94 19.65
C GLY A 441 9.31 8.06 20.67
N ASP A 442 10.44 8.06 21.37
CA ASP A 442 10.83 9.15 22.28
C ASP A 442 11.20 10.45 21.54
N ARG A 443 11.34 10.42 20.20
CA ARG A 443 11.65 11.60 19.38
C ARG A 443 10.39 12.21 18.77
N VAL A 444 10.27 13.52 18.91
CA VAL A 444 9.16 14.34 18.39
C VAL A 444 9.67 15.68 17.85
N GLY A 445 8.89 16.33 16.99
CA GLY A 445 9.27 17.61 16.41
C GLY A 445 10.61 17.53 15.65
N GLN A 446 11.48 18.54 15.80
CA GLN A 446 12.77 18.59 15.10
C GLN A 446 13.68 17.39 15.40
N ALA A 447 13.55 16.77 16.57
CA ALA A 447 14.36 15.60 16.94
C ALA A 447 14.15 14.41 15.99
N VAL A 448 13.02 14.35 15.27
CA VAL A 448 12.77 13.36 14.23
C VAL A 448 13.71 13.57 13.04
N ASP A 449 13.80 14.80 12.53
CA ASP A 449 14.66 15.12 11.40
C ASP A 449 16.15 15.08 11.79
N THR A 450 16.49 15.45 13.03
CA THR A 450 17.85 15.31 13.57
C THR A 450 18.30 13.85 13.58
N TYR A 451 17.43 12.94 14.03
CA TYR A 451 17.70 11.51 13.97
C TYR A 451 17.88 11.02 12.52
N ALA A 452 17.02 11.46 11.60
CA ALA A 452 17.12 11.09 10.20
C ALA A 452 18.41 11.63 9.54
N LEU A 453 18.87 12.84 9.90
CA LEU A 453 20.16 13.39 9.47
C LEU A 453 21.36 12.60 10.00
N ALA A 454 21.26 12.07 11.22
CA ALA A 454 22.27 11.18 11.79
C ALA A 454 22.31 9.83 11.06
N CYS A 455 21.14 9.25 10.74
CA CYS A 455 21.05 8.06 9.90
C CYS A 455 21.63 8.33 8.50
N LEU A 456 21.32 9.48 7.90
CA LEU A 456 21.83 9.89 6.58
C LEU A 456 23.35 9.99 6.57
N ARG A 457 23.94 10.49 7.66
CA ARG A 457 25.39 10.59 7.82
C ARG A 457 26.08 9.24 7.63
N LEU A 458 25.51 8.17 8.18
CA LEU A 458 26.03 6.81 8.02
C LEU A 458 25.63 6.21 6.66
N ALA A 459 24.39 6.42 6.22
CA ALA A 459 23.83 5.85 5.00
C ALA A 459 24.56 6.29 3.73
N LEU A 460 25.12 7.50 3.70
CA LEU A 460 25.94 8.02 2.59
C LEU A 460 27.26 7.26 2.39
N TYR A 461 27.64 6.38 3.32
CA TYR A 461 28.78 5.49 3.20
C TYR A 461 28.34 4.02 3.21
N LEU A 462 27.51 3.61 4.17
CA LEU A 462 26.98 2.25 4.29
C LEU A 462 25.47 2.31 4.53
N PRO A 463 24.62 2.09 3.50
CA PRO A 463 23.16 2.23 3.57
C PRO A 463 22.49 1.01 4.24
N LEU A 464 23.01 0.61 5.40
CA LEU A 464 22.50 -0.51 6.21
C LEU A 464 21.68 -0.01 7.42
N THR A 465 21.14 1.21 7.35
CA THR A 465 20.44 1.85 8.46
C THR A 465 19.11 1.19 8.81
N THR A 466 18.54 0.34 7.95
CA THR A 466 17.40 -0.53 8.29
C THR A 466 17.69 -1.42 9.52
N LEU A 467 18.95 -1.78 9.75
CA LEU A 467 19.35 -2.56 10.94
C LEU A 467 19.15 -1.79 12.25
N LEU A 468 19.12 -0.46 12.21
CA LEU A 468 18.95 0.38 13.40
C LEU A 468 17.53 0.28 13.99
N GLY A 469 16.54 -0.11 13.18
CA GLY A 469 15.21 -0.45 13.67
C GLY A 469 15.18 -1.72 14.52
N LEU A 470 16.16 -2.61 14.36
CA LEU A 470 16.32 -3.83 15.18
C LEU A 470 17.20 -3.57 16.40
N ASP A 471 18.35 -2.93 16.19
CA ASP A 471 19.27 -2.58 17.26
C ASP A 471 20.09 -1.33 16.88
N ARG A 472 19.83 -0.23 17.59
CA ARG A 472 20.52 1.06 17.41
C ARG A 472 22.00 1.00 17.77
N GLY A 473 22.44 0.00 18.54
CA GLY A 473 23.85 -0.26 18.84
C GLY A 473 24.70 -0.56 17.60
N TYR A 474 24.09 -0.99 16.49
CA TYR A 474 24.79 -1.16 15.21
C TYR A 474 25.36 0.15 14.65
N ALA A 475 24.86 1.32 15.08
CA ALA A 475 25.38 2.61 14.60
C ALA A 475 26.89 2.76 14.84
N ALA A 476 27.39 2.34 16.00
CA ALA A 476 28.82 2.37 16.31
C ALA A 476 29.63 1.46 15.36
N ARG A 477 29.15 0.23 15.13
CA ARG A 477 29.79 -0.73 14.23
C ARG A 477 29.81 -0.24 12.79
N LEU A 478 28.74 0.40 12.33
CA LEU A 478 28.71 1.04 11.02
C LEU A 478 29.74 2.16 10.93
N ALA A 479 29.82 3.01 11.95
CA ALA A 479 30.79 4.10 11.98
C ALA A 479 32.24 3.61 12.00
N ASP A 480 32.55 2.53 12.72
CA ASP A 480 33.87 1.89 12.73
C ASP A 480 34.22 1.37 11.33
N ALA A 481 33.32 0.59 10.71
CA ALA A 481 33.52 0.06 9.36
C ALA A 481 33.68 1.18 8.31
N ILE A 482 32.96 2.29 8.46
CA ILE A 482 33.10 3.46 7.58
C ILE A 482 34.50 4.06 7.71
N ALA A 483 34.99 4.25 8.93
CA ALA A 483 36.32 4.84 9.18
C ALA A 483 37.48 3.90 8.78
N GLU A 484 37.26 2.58 8.80
CA GLU A 484 38.20 1.59 8.29
C GLU A 484 38.25 1.56 6.74
N THR A 485 37.13 1.86 6.08
CA THR A 485 36.99 1.71 4.62
C THR A 485 37.23 3.01 3.87
N PHE A 486 36.76 4.14 4.40
CA PHE A 486 36.84 5.46 3.77
C PHE A 486 37.82 6.34 4.54
N PRO A 487 38.49 7.31 3.88
CA PRO A 487 39.42 8.22 4.53
C PRO A 487 38.66 9.31 5.31
N VAL A 488 37.90 8.90 6.32
CA VAL A 488 37.12 9.76 7.20
C VAL A 488 37.48 9.48 8.65
N PRO A 489 37.78 10.51 9.47
CA PRO A 489 38.08 10.30 10.88
C PRO A 489 36.87 9.70 11.59
N ARG A 490 37.07 8.63 12.38
CA ARG A 490 35.99 8.00 13.17
C ARG A 490 35.27 9.01 14.07
N ALA A 491 36.00 9.96 14.63
CA ALA A 491 35.46 11.04 15.47
C ALA A 491 34.42 11.91 14.75
N SER A 492 34.51 12.05 13.42
CA SER A 492 33.54 12.81 12.62
C SER A 492 32.15 12.17 12.57
N LEU A 493 32.03 10.89 12.95
CA LEU A 493 30.79 10.12 12.97
C LEU A 493 30.18 10.03 14.38
N ASP A 494 30.92 10.42 15.43
CA ASP A 494 30.50 10.23 16.82
C ASP A 494 29.20 10.95 17.17
N ALA A 495 28.99 12.15 16.61
CA ALA A 495 27.75 12.89 16.83
C ALA A 495 26.54 12.14 16.29
N ALA A 496 26.65 11.56 15.09
CA ALA A 496 25.59 10.74 14.50
C ALA A 496 25.34 9.46 15.31
N VAL A 497 26.41 8.79 15.75
CA VAL A 497 26.29 7.58 16.60
C VAL A 497 25.56 7.92 17.90
N ARG A 498 25.96 8.98 18.61
CA ARG A 498 25.30 9.41 19.86
C ARG A 498 23.84 9.77 19.65
N GLU A 499 23.53 10.46 18.55
CA GLU A 499 22.16 10.85 18.22
C GLU A 499 21.26 9.62 17.99
N ILE A 500 21.78 8.63 17.24
CA ILE A 500 21.05 7.38 16.94
C ILE A 500 20.87 6.54 18.20
N THR A 501 21.94 6.31 18.98
CA THR A 501 21.86 5.48 20.18
C THR A 501 21.04 6.14 21.28
N GLY A 502 21.10 7.48 21.38
CA GLY A 502 20.45 8.26 22.44
C GLY A 502 20.93 7.87 23.85
N PRO A 503 20.31 8.42 24.91
CA PRO A 503 20.38 7.79 26.22
C PRO A 503 19.79 6.38 26.07
N GLN A 504 20.57 5.35 26.42
CA GLN A 504 20.05 3.99 26.44
C GLN A 504 18.81 3.96 27.34
N ALA A 505 17.63 3.72 26.77
CA ALA A 505 16.60 3.09 27.56
C ALA A 505 17.23 1.82 28.14
N PRO A 506 17.04 1.51 29.45
CA PRO A 506 17.47 0.22 29.97
C PRO A 506 16.97 -0.83 28.98
N PRO A 507 17.80 -1.81 28.59
CA PRO A 507 17.42 -2.78 27.58
C PRO A 507 16.03 -3.25 27.96
N ALA A 508 15.02 -2.94 27.11
CA ALA A 508 13.66 -3.39 27.35
C ALA A 508 13.83 -4.87 27.64
N ALA A 509 13.56 -5.26 28.90
CA ALA A 509 13.91 -6.57 29.43
C ALA A 509 13.56 -7.55 28.33
N ARG A 510 14.59 -8.16 27.70
CA ARG A 510 14.46 -8.89 26.44
C ARG A 510 13.13 -9.61 26.52
N ALA A 511 12.10 -9.11 25.83
CA ALA A 511 10.85 -9.81 25.81
C ALA A 511 11.27 -11.13 25.20
N GLU A 512 11.25 -12.20 26.00
CA GLU A 512 11.60 -13.51 25.50
C GLU A 512 10.86 -13.65 24.18
N PRO A 513 11.55 -13.98 23.08
CA PRO A 513 10.85 -14.21 21.83
C PRO A 513 9.69 -15.15 22.17
N PRO A 514 8.44 -14.79 21.84
CA PRO A 514 7.31 -15.64 22.13
C PRO A 514 7.68 -17.03 21.63
N PRO A 515 7.48 -18.08 22.44
CA PRO A 515 7.92 -19.42 22.08
C PRO A 515 7.41 -19.71 20.66
N PRO A 516 8.24 -20.30 19.79
CA PRO A 516 7.85 -20.58 18.42
C PRO A 516 6.49 -21.27 18.44
N PRO A 517 5.56 -20.90 17.52
CA PRO A 517 4.24 -21.52 17.49
C PRO A 517 4.44 -23.03 17.51
N ARG A 518 3.82 -23.70 18.48
CA ARG A 518 3.94 -25.16 18.62
C ARG A 518 3.62 -25.75 17.25
N PRO A 519 4.48 -26.61 16.69
CA PRO A 519 4.16 -27.27 15.44
C PRO A 519 2.77 -27.91 15.60
N PRO A 520 1.89 -27.82 14.60
CA PRO A 520 0.59 -28.46 14.67
C PRO A 520 0.84 -29.90 15.12
N SER A 521 0.19 -30.28 16.22
CA SER A 521 0.27 -31.63 16.78
C SER A 521 0.25 -32.60 15.62
N ARG A 522 1.35 -33.35 15.42
CA ARG A 522 1.46 -34.33 14.34
C ARG A 522 0.13 -35.07 14.28
N LEU A 523 -0.64 -34.85 13.21
CA LEU A 523 -1.81 -35.65 12.93
C LEU A 523 -1.32 -37.09 13.02
N ARG A 524 -1.78 -37.80 14.05
CA ARG A 524 -1.53 -39.22 14.21
C ARG A 524 -1.94 -39.84 12.87
N ALA A 525 -0.97 -40.36 12.13
CA ALA A 525 -1.25 -41.07 10.90
C ALA A 525 -2.34 -42.11 11.22
N PRO A 526 -3.41 -42.21 10.42
CA PRO A 526 -4.41 -43.24 10.64
C PRO A 526 -3.69 -44.59 10.57
N SER A 527 -3.75 -45.33 11.68
CA SER A 527 -3.23 -46.69 11.78
C SER A 527 -3.78 -47.52 10.62
N ARG A 528 -2.88 -48.01 9.77
CA ARG A 528 -3.20 -48.98 8.71
C ARG A 528 -4.03 -50.12 9.32
N PRO A 529 -5.17 -50.53 8.72
CA PRO A 529 -5.89 -51.69 9.19
C PRO A 529 -5.00 -52.93 9.01
N ARG A 530 -4.78 -53.65 10.11
CA ARG A 530 -4.12 -54.96 10.11
C ARG A 530 -4.88 -55.88 9.16
N ARG A 531 -4.20 -56.42 8.14
CA ARG A 531 -4.69 -57.55 7.35
C ARG A 531 -4.97 -58.71 8.30
N ARG A 532 -6.21 -59.21 8.32
CA ARG A 532 -6.54 -60.51 8.91
C ARG A 532 -5.86 -61.61 8.07
N PRO A 533 -5.25 -62.63 8.68
CA PRO A 533 -4.86 -63.83 7.95
C PRO A 533 -6.10 -64.67 7.65
N SER A 534 -6.17 -65.23 6.44
CA SER A 534 -7.18 -66.21 6.05
C SER A 534 -7.00 -67.51 6.84
N PRO A 535 -8.08 -68.18 7.31
CA PRO A 535 -8.01 -69.54 7.82
C PRO A 535 -7.90 -70.56 6.68
N PRO A 536 -7.51 -71.82 6.97
CA PRO A 536 -6.98 -72.79 6.02
C PRO A 536 -7.94 -73.22 4.91
#